data_AF-A0A958JQ22-F1
#
_entry.id   AF-A0A958JQ22-F1
#
_cell.length_a   1.000
_cell.length_b   1.000
_cell.length_c   1.000
_cell.angle_alpha   90.00
_cell.angle_beta   90.00
_cell.angle_gamma   90.00
#
_symmetry.space_group_name_H-M   'P 1'
#
loop_
_entity.id
_entity.type
_entity.pdbx_description
1 polymer ?
#
loop_
_entity_poly.entity_id
_entity_poly.type
_entity_poly.pdbx_seq_one_letter_code
_entity_poly.pdbx_strand_id
1 'polypeptide(L)'
;MESFDLVVHNLKSELDEMLQIHGLNSGERGIPFSTLARASHFLDELRMWGIDALSRAHLVEVCAQLHGQLGLTVEQMGSIGIPADLLEFFPGWRDGVSDGFAPRRPGYQLTTSAAGCPMSVLRLQLSPFSVTVSAALLLLKRLLECLDEDVHFHVAIEPEGNVEEFESIVSTFHSSANNRVQFFRLRTASIFAQDNARGIIAQDGNPAILLPRGFRASRARANDELHAQKSDLLFGFTPYVSQLYWEGGNILSDGHNIFVGADAITENMVRLGLTEAEVRQLFCAEFDGALHFLGRVHRDHFISSDKQIGNTGQASFHLDLDLSLLGAVGDDGGRKALLASPELGLQVADEVLNEKRMVAEHYLSERDAAVKIRSDYREYADRRLPALQEYRELLQSLEYEVVEVPDLRMDPSRNLFSTRNLDLNYCNILPGLVKGVPSIVYLPYGLPVIDQLASSAYRKAGCHPVPLSQFGRLANLLMLFRGGLRCSCSQVY
;
A
#
# COMPACT_ATOMS: atom_id res chain seq x y z
N MET A 1 30.16 5.88 -3.23
CA MET A 1 29.80 6.83 -2.15
C MET A 1 30.68 8.04 -2.34
N GLU A 2 30.10 9.14 -2.81
CA GLU A 2 30.77 10.44 -2.78
C GLU A 2 31.06 10.82 -1.32
N SER A 3 32.14 11.57 -1.07
CA SER A 3 32.45 12.04 0.28
C SER A 3 31.38 13.03 0.75
N PHE A 4 31.00 12.96 2.03
CA PHE A 4 30.06 13.88 2.69
C PHE A 4 30.28 15.36 2.31
N ASP A 5 31.54 15.82 2.34
CA ASP A 5 31.90 17.20 1.99
C ASP A 5 31.55 17.59 0.54
N LEU A 6 31.58 16.62 -0.38
CA LEU A 6 31.27 16.83 -1.80
C LEU A 6 29.77 17.00 -2.02
N VAL A 7 28.94 16.18 -1.36
CA VAL A 7 27.47 16.28 -1.43
C VAL A 7 27.00 17.62 -0.85
N VAL A 8 27.51 17.99 0.32
CA VAL A 8 27.18 19.27 0.96
C VAL A 8 27.63 20.46 0.11
N HIS A 9 28.82 20.40 -0.49
CA HIS A 9 29.32 21.44 -1.39
C HIS A 9 28.45 21.58 -2.65
N ASN A 10 28.06 20.46 -3.27
CA ASN A 10 27.23 20.45 -4.46
C ASN A 10 25.84 21.03 -4.17
N LEU A 11 25.17 20.60 -3.09
CA LEU A 11 23.86 21.15 -2.68
C LEU A 11 23.93 22.66 -2.47
N LYS A 12 25.01 23.13 -1.83
CA LYS A 12 25.23 24.55 -1.63
C LYS A 12 25.39 25.29 -2.96
N SER A 13 26.23 24.78 -3.86
CA SER A 13 26.46 25.38 -5.17
C SER A 13 25.18 25.46 -6.02
N GLU A 14 24.38 24.40 -6.02
CA GLU A 14 23.09 24.36 -6.74
C GLU A 14 22.12 25.42 -6.21
N LEU A 15 22.03 25.56 -4.88
CA LEU A 15 21.16 26.55 -4.24
C LEU A 15 21.64 27.98 -4.51
N ASP A 16 22.95 28.23 -4.44
CA ASP A 16 23.56 29.52 -4.77
C ASP A 16 23.31 29.91 -6.25
N GLU A 17 23.40 28.95 -7.18
CA GLU A 17 23.08 29.17 -8.60
C GLU A 17 21.60 29.53 -8.81
N MET A 18 20.69 28.80 -8.17
CA MET A 18 19.25 29.07 -8.23
C MET A 18 18.94 30.48 -7.69
N LEU A 19 19.56 30.88 -6.58
CA LEU A 19 19.41 32.24 -6.04
C LEU A 19 19.89 33.31 -7.02
N GLN A 20 21.03 33.10 -7.68
CA GLN A 20 21.57 34.04 -8.67
C GLN A 20 20.62 34.20 -9.88
N ILE A 21 20.06 33.10 -10.40
CA ILE A 21 19.11 33.12 -11.52
C ILE A 21 17.89 34.01 -11.21
N HIS A 22 17.41 33.97 -9.97
CA HIS A 22 16.25 34.76 -9.52
C HIS A 22 16.62 36.16 -8.97
N GLY A 23 17.90 36.55 -9.04
CA GLY A 23 18.37 37.85 -8.55
C GLY A 23 18.24 38.01 -7.03
N LEU A 24 18.26 36.90 -6.30
CA LEU A 24 18.15 36.85 -4.85
C LEU A 24 19.55 36.77 -4.24
N ASN A 25 19.88 37.70 -3.34
CA ASN A 25 21.15 37.68 -2.61
C ASN A 25 20.93 37.22 -1.17
N SER A 26 21.52 36.08 -0.80
CA SER A 26 21.61 35.61 0.59
C SER A 26 22.62 36.47 1.35
N GLY A 27 22.15 37.56 1.97
CA GLY A 27 22.94 38.27 2.98
C GLY A 27 23.06 37.46 4.28
N GLU A 28 23.87 37.92 5.23
CA GLU A 28 24.07 37.28 6.56
C GLU A 28 22.77 37.04 7.36
N ARG A 29 21.65 37.68 6.98
CA ARG A 29 20.34 37.56 7.65
C ARG A 29 19.34 36.67 6.91
N GLY A 30 19.74 36.00 5.82
CA GLY A 30 18.85 35.24 4.95
C GLY A 30 17.91 36.13 4.11
N ILE A 31 17.08 35.50 3.29
CA ILE A 31 16.10 36.20 2.44
C ILE A 31 14.75 36.14 3.14
N PRO A 32 14.05 37.28 3.36
CA PRO A 32 12.73 37.25 3.98
C PRO A 32 11.79 36.31 3.23
N PHE A 33 11.12 35.39 3.92
CA PHE A 33 10.22 34.42 3.30
C PHE A 33 9.07 35.09 2.53
N SER A 34 8.64 36.28 2.95
CA SER A 34 7.66 37.09 2.23
C SER A 34 8.15 37.57 0.85
N THR A 35 9.47 37.71 0.66
CA THR A 35 10.10 37.97 -0.64
C THR A 35 10.09 36.69 -1.49
N LEU A 36 10.41 35.54 -0.89
CA LEU A 36 10.36 34.23 -1.57
C LEU A 36 8.94 33.88 -2.01
N ALA A 37 7.95 34.11 -1.14
CA ALA A 37 6.53 33.85 -1.41
C ALA A 37 5.93 34.70 -2.54
N ARG A 38 6.54 35.83 -2.87
CA ARG A 38 6.15 36.64 -4.04
C ARG A 38 6.72 36.12 -5.35
N ALA A 39 7.71 35.24 -5.28
CA ALA A 39 8.29 34.53 -6.41
C ALA A 39 7.76 33.08 -6.43
N SER A 40 6.49 32.90 -6.81
CA SER A 40 5.85 31.56 -6.82
C SER A 40 6.64 30.52 -7.61
N HIS A 41 7.25 30.93 -8.74
CA HIS A 41 8.14 30.06 -9.52
C HIS A 41 9.38 29.61 -8.75
N PHE A 42 9.99 30.49 -7.95
CA PHE A 42 11.13 30.14 -7.11
C PHE A 42 10.73 29.13 -6.02
N LEU A 43 9.55 29.27 -5.42
CA LEU A 43 9.09 28.29 -4.41
C LEU A 43 8.83 26.91 -5.02
N ASP A 44 8.30 26.85 -6.25
CA ASP A 44 8.13 25.58 -6.97
C ASP A 44 9.50 24.97 -7.32
N GLU A 45 10.45 25.77 -7.80
CA GLU A 45 11.83 25.31 -8.06
C GLU A 45 12.53 24.84 -6.79
N LEU A 46 12.43 25.59 -5.69
CA LEU A 46 13.00 25.24 -4.40
C LEU A 46 12.38 23.95 -3.84
N ARG A 47 11.08 23.74 -4.04
CA ARG A 47 10.40 22.49 -3.70
C ARG A 47 10.93 21.32 -4.52
N MET A 48 11.07 21.48 -5.83
CA MET A 48 11.59 20.44 -6.70
C MET A 48 13.05 20.12 -6.37
N TRP A 49 13.87 21.14 -6.13
CA TRP A 49 15.24 21.02 -5.65
C TRP A 49 15.28 20.26 -4.32
N GLY A 50 14.42 20.60 -3.37
CA GLY A 50 14.34 19.93 -2.07
C GLY A 50 14.02 18.45 -2.18
N ILE A 51 13.06 18.08 -3.04
CA ILE A 51 12.71 16.67 -3.30
C ILE A 51 13.88 15.91 -3.93
N ASP A 52 14.58 16.52 -4.89
CA ASP A 52 15.75 15.91 -5.52
C ASP A 52 16.92 15.80 -4.54
N ALA A 53 17.17 16.83 -3.74
CA ALA A 53 18.20 16.85 -2.70
C ALA A 53 17.99 15.74 -1.67
N LEU A 54 16.76 15.54 -1.17
CA LEU A 54 16.45 14.45 -0.23
C LEU A 54 16.67 13.05 -0.85
N SER A 55 16.57 12.91 -2.17
CA SER A 55 16.86 11.63 -2.82
C SER A 55 18.35 11.26 -2.84
N ARG A 56 19.24 12.25 -2.64
CA ARG A 56 20.71 12.11 -2.76
C ARG A 56 21.46 12.39 -1.46
N ALA A 57 20.83 13.08 -0.51
CA ALA A 57 21.46 13.58 0.71
C ALA A 57 20.58 13.38 1.95
N HIS A 58 21.19 13.51 3.14
CA HIS A 58 20.47 13.30 4.40
C HIS A 58 19.56 14.50 4.74
N LEU A 59 18.40 14.26 5.37
CA LEU A 59 17.43 15.29 5.75
C LEU A 59 18.08 16.46 6.49
N VAL A 60 18.92 16.12 7.47
CA VAL A 60 19.63 17.11 8.29
C VAL A 60 20.54 17.99 7.45
N GLU A 61 21.23 17.44 6.46
CA GLU A 61 22.13 18.19 5.58
C GLU A 61 21.34 19.18 4.73
N VAL A 62 20.26 18.70 4.08
CA VAL A 62 19.38 19.52 3.25
C VAL A 62 18.76 20.66 4.07
N CYS A 63 18.24 20.35 5.26
CA CYS A 63 17.63 21.34 6.15
C CYS A 63 18.64 22.33 6.72
N ALA A 64 19.86 21.90 7.06
CA ALA A 64 20.94 22.79 7.51
C ALA A 64 21.32 23.78 6.40
N GLN A 65 21.39 23.35 5.13
CA GLN A 65 21.64 24.25 4.00
C GLN A 65 20.50 25.26 3.81
N LEU A 66 19.25 24.79 3.80
CA LEU A 66 18.08 25.67 3.70
C LEU A 66 18.04 26.68 4.85
N HIS A 67 18.38 26.27 6.06
CA HIS A 67 18.44 27.16 7.22
C HIS A 67 19.59 28.17 7.10
N GLY A 68 20.80 27.71 6.82
CA GLY A 68 21.99 28.55 6.79
C GLY A 68 22.01 29.56 5.64
N GLN A 69 21.48 29.19 4.46
CA GLN A 69 21.52 30.06 3.27
C GLN A 69 20.30 30.96 3.14
N LEU A 70 19.11 30.41 3.40
CA LEU A 70 17.85 31.13 3.18
C LEU A 70 17.24 31.65 4.48
N GLY A 71 17.71 31.19 5.64
CA GLY A 71 17.11 31.52 6.94
C GLY A 71 15.77 30.83 7.17
N LEU A 72 15.47 29.73 6.46
CA LEU A 72 14.16 29.08 6.58
C LEU A 72 13.96 28.50 7.99
N THR A 73 12.73 28.64 8.49
CA THR A 73 12.25 27.96 9.69
C THR A 73 11.75 26.55 9.36
N VAL A 74 11.58 25.70 10.39
CA VAL A 74 10.99 24.36 10.25
C VAL A 74 9.62 24.41 9.56
N GLU A 75 8.77 25.37 9.96
CA GLU A 75 7.45 25.57 9.36
C GLU A 75 7.54 25.94 7.87
N GLN A 76 8.47 26.83 7.51
CA GLN A 76 8.67 27.26 6.12
C GLN A 76 9.21 26.12 5.25
N MET A 77 10.14 25.31 5.77
CA MET A 77 10.59 24.10 5.10
C MET A 77 9.44 23.10 4.89
N GLY A 78 8.59 22.92 5.91
CA GLY A 78 7.35 22.14 5.79
C GLY A 78 6.44 22.64 4.67
N SER A 79 6.29 23.97 4.53
CA SER A 79 5.42 24.57 3.50
C SER A 79 5.88 24.30 2.06
N ILE A 80 7.17 24.07 1.84
CA ILE A 80 7.74 23.68 0.54
C ILE A 80 7.86 22.15 0.39
N GLY A 81 7.29 21.36 1.32
CA GLY A 81 7.21 19.91 1.22
C GLY A 81 8.40 19.12 1.76
N ILE A 82 9.31 19.77 2.50
CA ILE A 82 10.36 19.09 3.26
C ILE A 82 9.75 18.51 4.54
N PRO A 83 10.05 17.25 4.93
CA PRO A 83 9.53 16.63 6.16
C PRO A 83 10.25 17.15 7.41
N ALA A 84 10.23 18.47 7.60
CA ALA A 84 11.01 19.18 8.61
C ALA A 84 10.51 18.91 10.04
N ASP A 85 9.30 18.36 10.21
CA ASP A 85 8.80 17.89 11.50
C ASP A 85 9.66 16.76 12.08
N LEU A 86 10.35 15.97 11.24
CA LEU A 86 11.31 14.94 11.71
C LEU A 86 12.59 15.52 12.32
N LEU A 87 12.90 16.80 12.09
CA LEU A 87 14.10 17.44 12.65
C LEU A 87 14.07 17.48 14.18
N GLU A 88 12.90 17.31 14.80
CA GLU A 88 12.79 17.18 16.26
C GLU A 88 13.52 15.94 16.81
N PHE A 89 13.79 14.95 15.97
CA PHE A 89 14.54 13.73 16.33
C PHE A 89 16.05 13.90 16.20
N PHE A 90 16.53 15.05 15.70
CA PHE A 90 17.94 15.33 15.44
C PHE A 90 18.39 16.59 16.21
N PRO A 91 18.88 16.48 17.45
CA PRO A 91 19.20 17.64 18.29
C PRO A 91 20.20 18.63 17.66
N GLY A 92 21.14 18.11 16.85
CA GLY A 92 22.20 18.88 16.19
C GLY A 92 21.90 19.29 14.75
N TRP A 93 20.64 19.22 14.29
CA TRP A 93 20.35 19.35 12.86
C TRP A 93 20.76 20.69 12.25
N ARG A 94 20.74 21.78 13.03
CA ARG A 94 21.13 23.12 12.53
C ARG A 94 22.61 23.21 12.15
N ASP A 95 23.43 22.37 12.77
CA ASP A 95 24.86 22.27 12.50
C ASP A 95 25.18 21.18 11.47
N GLY A 96 24.15 20.58 10.85
CA GLY A 96 24.30 19.49 9.90
C GLY A 96 24.63 18.14 10.55
N VAL A 97 24.44 18.00 11.87
CA VAL A 97 24.78 16.78 12.62
C VAL A 97 23.56 15.85 12.73
N SER A 98 23.65 14.65 12.15
CA SER A 98 22.60 13.62 12.18
C SER A 98 22.68 12.66 13.39
N ASP A 99 23.71 12.78 14.23
CA ASP A 99 23.85 11.93 15.41
C ASP A 99 22.74 12.15 16.44
N GLY A 100 22.42 11.10 17.19
CA GLY A 100 21.44 11.15 18.27
C GLY A 100 19.99 10.99 17.82
N PHE A 101 19.76 10.41 16.63
CA PHE A 101 18.42 10.09 16.13
C PHE A 101 17.60 9.28 17.15
N ALA A 102 16.48 9.84 17.60
CA ALA A 102 15.59 9.21 18.57
C ALA A 102 14.12 9.51 18.23
N PRO A 103 13.45 8.65 17.43
CA PRO A 103 12.08 8.89 17.02
C PRO A 103 11.10 8.79 18.19
N ARG A 104 10.05 9.61 18.16
CA ARG A 104 8.90 9.47 19.07
C ARG A 104 8.26 8.10 18.87
N ARG A 105 7.71 7.54 19.97
CA ARG A 105 7.03 6.24 19.97
C ARG A 105 5.52 6.39 20.15
N PRO A 106 4.75 6.62 19.08
CA PRO A 106 3.30 6.50 19.13
C PRO A 106 2.84 5.09 19.49
N GLY A 107 3.59 4.03 19.14
CA GLY A 107 3.26 2.66 19.56
C GLY A 107 1.83 2.24 19.20
N TYR A 108 1.39 2.51 17.98
CA TYR A 108 0.06 2.12 17.50
C TYR A 108 0.00 0.61 17.29
N GLN A 109 -1.03 -0.04 17.83
CA GLN A 109 -1.28 -1.45 17.51
C GLN A 109 -2.08 -1.52 16.20
N LEU A 110 -1.52 -2.14 15.16
CA LEU A 110 -2.25 -2.35 13.90
C LEU A 110 -3.40 -3.34 14.10
N THR A 111 -4.56 -3.04 13.50
CA THR A 111 -5.64 -4.02 13.44
C THR A 111 -5.18 -5.28 12.70
N THR A 112 -5.53 -6.42 13.27
CA THR A 112 -5.12 -7.73 12.76
C THR A 112 -5.98 -8.13 11.57
N SER A 113 -5.35 -8.75 10.58
CA SER A 113 -6.05 -9.48 9.52
C SER A 113 -5.89 -10.99 9.73
N ALA A 114 -5.91 -11.47 10.98
CA ALA A 114 -5.85 -12.90 11.27
C ALA A 114 -7.21 -13.58 11.02
N ALA A 115 -7.19 -14.80 10.50
CA ALA A 115 -8.43 -15.51 10.18
C ALA A 115 -9.21 -15.97 11.43
N GLY A 116 -8.56 -16.04 12.59
CA GLY A 116 -9.21 -16.30 13.88
C GLY A 116 -9.87 -15.09 14.53
N CYS A 117 -9.82 -13.91 13.91
CA CYS A 117 -10.33 -12.67 14.50
C CYS A 117 -11.65 -12.23 13.86
N PRO A 118 -12.59 -11.64 14.63
CA PRO A 118 -13.79 -11.04 14.05
C PRO A 118 -13.44 -9.95 13.03
N MET A 119 -14.27 -9.82 12.01
CA MET A 119 -14.32 -8.63 11.16
C MET A 119 -15.47 -7.78 11.66
N SER A 120 -15.26 -6.53 12.03
CA SER A 120 -16.35 -5.65 12.47
C SER A 120 -16.63 -4.54 11.47
N VAL A 121 -15.60 -3.87 10.98
CA VAL A 121 -15.77 -2.74 10.06
C VAL A 121 -14.85 -2.87 8.85
N LEU A 122 -15.46 -2.90 7.67
CA LEU A 122 -14.78 -2.90 6.38
C LEU A 122 -14.99 -1.57 5.67
N ARG A 123 -13.91 -1.00 5.15
CA ARG A 123 -13.95 0.24 4.35
C ARG A 123 -13.82 -0.07 2.87
N LEU A 124 -14.69 0.56 2.07
CA LEU A 124 -14.67 0.55 0.62
C LEU A 124 -14.66 1.99 0.06
N GLN A 125 -14.29 2.14 -1.21
CA GLN A 125 -14.27 3.42 -1.91
C GLN A 125 -14.97 3.34 -3.27
N LEU A 126 -15.76 4.37 -3.58
CA LEU A 126 -16.49 4.54 -4.84
C LEU A 126 -15.97 5.80 -5.56
N SER A 127 -15.06 5.60 -6.51
CA SER A 127 -14.58 6.68 -7.40
C SER A 127 -15.48 6.78 -8.65
N PRO A 128 -16.16 7.92 -8.91
CA PRO A 128 -17.10 8.11 -10.01
C PRO A 128 -16.42 8.37 -11.35
N PHE A 129 -15.10 8.60 -11.39
CA PHE A 129 -14.37 8.88 -12.63
C PHE A 129 -14.04 7.63 -13.44
N SER A 130 -14.51 6.45 -13.03
CA SER A 130 -14.20 5.22 -13.75
C SER A 130 -15.32 4.18 -13.67
N VAL A 131 -15.23 3.17 -14.54
CA VAL A 131 -16.03 1.92 -14.56
C VAL A 131 -15.98 1.14 -13.22
N THR A 132 -15.27 1.65 -12.22
CA THR A 132 -15.10 1.12 -10.87
C THR A 132 -16.36 1.12 -10.01
N VAL A 133 -17.28 2.09 -10.18
CA VAL A 133 -18.50 2.17 -9.33
C VAL A 133 -19.28 0.86 -9.39
N SER A 134 -19.48 0.33 -10.60
CA SER A 134 -20.15 -0.97 -10.79
C SER A 134 -19.40 -2.13 -10.15
N ALA A 135 -18.06 -2.13 -10.20
CA ALA A 135 -17.24 -3.17 -9.59
C ALA A 135 -17.31 -3.13 -8.06
N ALA A 136 -17.19 -1.95 -7.47
CA ALA A 136 -17.26 -1.74 -6.03
C ALA A 136 -18.67 -1.97 -5.47
N LEU A 137 -19.74 -1.58 -6.17
CA LEU A 137 -21.12 -1.92 -5.78
C LEU A 137 -21.38 -3.42 -5.87
N LEU A 138 -20.88 -4.10 -6.90
CA LEU A 138 -20.97 -5.56 -7.01
C LEU A 138 -20.20 -6.24 -5.88
N LEU A 139 -19.01 -5.74 -5.54
CA LEU A 139 -18.22 -6.23 -4.41
C LEU A 139 -18.99 -6.05 -3.10
N LEU A 140 -19.52 -4.86 -2.83
CA LEU A 140 -20.32 -4.58 -1.64
C LEU A 140 -21.52 -5.51 -1.52
N LYS A 141 -22.26 -5.73 -2.62
CA LYS A 141 -23.37 -6.69 -2.66
C LYS A 141 -22.92 -8.09 -2.23
N ARG A 142 -21.80 -8.58 -2.77
CA ARG A 142 -21.29 -9.92 -2.44
C ARG A 142 -20.81 -10.01 -1.00
N LEU A 143 -20.18 -8.97 -0.48
CA LEU A 143 -19.76 -8.93 0.92
C LEU A 143 -20.98 -8.95 1.87
N LEU A 144 -22.04 -8.19 1.57
CA LEU A 144 -23.28 -8.20 2.35
C LEU A 144 -23.94 -9.60 2.39
N GLU A 145 -23.92 -10.32 1.26
CA GLU A 145 -24.46 -11.68 1.14
C GLU A 145 -23.61 -12.74 1.86
N CYS A 146 -22.29 -12.55 1.94
CA CYS A 146 -21.37 -13.55 2.46
C CYS A 146 -20.98 -13.37 3.93
N LEU A 147 -20.91 -12.12 4.42
CA LEU A 147 -20.42 -11.78 5.76
C LEU A 147 -21.56 -11.66 6.77
N ASP A 148 -21.23 -11.91 8.03
CA ASP A 148 -22.14 -11.89 9.18
C ASP A 148 -22.83 -10.52 9.36
N GLU A 149 -24.04 -10.51 9.94
CA GLU A 149 -24.88 -9.32 10.04
C GLU A 149 -24.29 -8.20 10.92
N ASP A 150 -23.33 -8.53 11.78
CA ASP A 150 -22.57 -7.61 12.64
C ASP A 150 -21.38 -6.95 11.91
N VAL A 151 -21.05 -7.38 10.68
CA VAL A 151 -20.06 -6.69 9.86
C VAL A 151 -20.68 -5.45 9.22
N HIS A 152 -20.11 -4.28 9.52
CA HIS A 152 -20.48 -2.98 8.98
C HIS A 152 -19.55 -2.54 7.84
N PHE A 153 -20.08 -1.73 6.93
CA PHE A 153 -19.39 -1.23 5.74
C PHE A 153 -19.38 0.29 5.74
N HIS A 154 -18.19 0.87 5.73
CA HIS A 154 -17.98 2.30 5.56
C HIS A 154 -17.58 2.56 4.11
N VAL A 155 -18.44 3.22 3.34
CA VAL A 155 -18.26 3.41 1.90
C VAL A 155 -18.00 4.88 1.61
N ALA A 156 -16.77 5.21 1.24
CA ALA A 156 -16.42 6.54 0.78
C ALA A 156 -16.95 6.76 -0.65
N ILE A 157 -17.62 7.88 -0.87
CA ILE A 157 -18.08 8.37 -2.18
C ILE A 157 -17.57 9.79 -2.40
N GLU A 158 -17.33 10.21 -3.64
CA GLU A 158 -16.95 11.60 -3.92
C GLU A 158 -17.98 12.60 -3.35
N PRO A 159 -17.55 13.82 -2.96
CA PRO A 159 -18.42 14.83 -2.37
C PRO A 159 -19.66 15.19 -3.22
N GLU A 160 -19.52 15.12 -4.53
CA GLU A 160 -20.57 15.43 -5.50
C GLU A 160 -21.49 14.22 -5.81
N GLY A 161 -21.22 13.06 -5.21
CA GLY A 161 -22.00 11.84 -5.38
C GLY A 161 -23.40 11.90 -4.73
N ASN A 162 -24.38 11.29 -5.40
CA ASN A 162 -25.76 11.21 -4.92
C ASN A 162 -25.92 10.08 -3.88
N VAL A 163 -25.75 10.40 -2.60
CA VAL A 163 -25.87 9.46 -1.47
C VAL A 163 -27.21 8.73 -1.49
N GLU A 164 -28.31 9.45 -1.67
CA GLU A 164 -29.67 8.89 -1.62
C GLU A 164 -29.89 7.83 -2.71
N GLU A 165 -29.31 8.04 -3.89
CA GLU A 165 -29.36 7.07 -4.98
C GLU A 165 -28.54 5.81 -4.66
N PHE A 166 -27.34 5.97 -4.09
CA PHE A 166 -26.55 4.83 -3.65
C PHE A 166 -27.22 4.06 -2.51
N GLU A 167 -27.82 4.74 -1.53
CA GLU A 167 -28.62 4.12 -0.47
C GLU A 167 -29.81 3.36 -1.04
N SER A 168 -30.55 3.97 -1.98
CA SER A 168 -31.66 3.31 -2.67
C SER A 168 -31.20 2.04 -3.39
N ILE A 169 -30.10 2.09 -4.15
CA ILE A 169 -29.52 0.93 -4.82
C ILE A 169 -29.10 -0.15 -3.81
N VAL A 170 -28.34 0.22 -2.78
CA VAL A 170 -27.81 -0.71 -1.78
C VAL A 170 -28.91 -1.37 -0.95
N SER A 171 -30.03 -0.66 -0.70
CA SER A 171 -31.20 -1.22 -0.02
C SER A 171 -31.81 -2.43 -0.77
N THR A 172 -31.56 -2.54 -2.09
CA THR A 172 -32.00 -3.68 -2.90
C THR A 172 -31.04 -4.88 -2.84
N PHE A 173 -29.83 -4.71 -2.29
CA PHE A 173 -28.81 -5.77 -2.29
C PHE A 173 -29.06 -6.83 -1.24
N HIS A 174 -29.45 -6.42 -0.03
CA HIS A 174 -29.69 -7.30 1.10
C HIS A 174 -30.64 -6.64 2.10
N SER A 175 -31.48 -7.42 2.80
CA SER A 175 -32.47 -6.89 3.75
C SER A 175 -31.85 -6.10 4.91
N SER A 176 -30.63 -6.46 5.31
CA SER A 176 -29.88 -5.80 6.39
C SER A 176 -29.04 -4.60 5.91
N ALA A 177 -29.04 -4.27 4.62
CA ALA A 177 -28.08 -3.33 4.04
C ALA A 177 -28.19 -1.93 4.68
N ASN A 178 -29.41 -1.45 4.93
CA ASN A 178 -29.66 -0.14 5.54
C ASN A 178 -29.11 0.00 6.97
N ASN A 179 -28.85 -1.10 7.67
CA ASN A 179 -28.28 -1.09 9.03
C ASN A 179 -26.76 -1.34 9.03
N ARG A 180 -26.21 -1.83 7.91
CA ARG A 180 -24.82 -2.26 7.82
C ARG A 180 -23.98 -1.32 6.97
N VAL A 181 -24.55 -0.58 6.03
CA VAL A 181 -23.81 0.28 5.10
C VAL A 181 -23.99 1.74 5.49
N GLN A 182 -22.87 2.45 5.66
CA GLN A 182 -22.84 3.88 5.86
C GLN A 182 -22.00 4.54 4.78
N PHE A 183 -22.56 5.56 4.12
CA PHE A 183 -21.87 6.34 3.10
C PHE A 183 -21.24 7.59 3.68
N PHE A 184 -20.06 7.93 3.17
CA PHE A 184 -19.32 9.11 3.59
C PHE A 184 -18.80 9.87 2.39
N ARG A 185 -19.01 11.19 2.39
CA ARG A 185 -18.54 12.07 1.33
C ARG A 185 -17.07 12.39 1.51
N LEU A 186 -16.23 11.70 0.76
CA LEU A 186 -14.79 11.81 0.79
C LEU A 186 -14.24 11.68 -0.63
N ARG A 187 -13.41 12.63 -1.03
CA ARG A 187 -12.73 12.57 -2.32
C ARG A 187 -11.75 11.41 -2.31
N THR A 188 -11.88 10.51 -3.28
CA THR A 188 -11.09 9.29 -3.46
C THR A 188 -10.88 9.08 -4.95
N ALA A 189 -9.64 9.16 -5.43
CA ALA A 189 -9.35 8.99 -6.85
C ALA A 189 -9.46 7.52 -7.32
N SER A 190 -9.39 6.54 -6.41
CA SER A 190 -9.35 5.11 -6.68
C SER A 190 -10.29 4.29 -5.77
N ILE A 191 -10.35 2.98 -6.01
CA ILE A 191 -11.10 2.01 -5.19
C ILE A 191 -10.24 1.36 -4.09
N PHE A 192 -8.97 1.75 -3.94
CA PHE A 192 -8.02 1.04 -3.11
C PHE A 192 -8.05 1.53 -1.65
N ALA A 193 -9.10 1.12 -0.94
CA ALA A 193 -9.29 1.46 0.46
C ALA A 193 -8.13 0.97 1.34
N GLN A 194 -7.47 -0.11 0.98
CA GLN A 194 -6.34 -0.63 1.77
C GLN A 194 -5.14 0.31 1.77
N ASP A 195 -4.93 1.05 0.68
CA ASP A 195 -3.65 1.71 0.47
C ASP A 195 -3.54 3.06 1.18
N ASN A 196 -4.67 3.77 1.35
CA ASN A 196 -4.69 5.13 1.90
C ASN A 196 -5.06 5.21 3.39
N ALA A 197 -5.38 4.09 4.05
CA ALA A 197 -5.51 4.05 5.51
C ALA A 197 -5.49 2.63 6.10
N ARG A 198 -5.09 2.53 7.37
CA ARG A 198 -5.12 1.31 8.19
C ARG A 198 -5.87 1.55 9.49
N GLY A 199 -6.64 0.56 9.95
CA GLY A 199 -7.13 0.55 11.32
C GLY A 199 -5.98 0.39 12.32
N ILE A 200 -6.06 1.10 13.44
CA ILE A 200 -5.16 0.98 14.57
C ILE A 200 -5.93 1.05 15.89
N ILE A 201 -5.31 0.58 16.98
CA ILE A 201 -5.67 0.93 18.35
C ILE A 201 -4.62 1.95 18.84
N ALA A 202 -5.08 3.13 19.23
CA ALA A 202 -4.22 4.17 19.78
C ALA A 202 -3.77 3.83 21.22
N GLN A 203 -2.80 4.58 21.76
CA GLN A 203 -2.26 4.31 23.11
C GLN A 203 -3.29 4.44 24.23
N ASP A 204 -4.35 5.21 24.01
CA ASP A 204 -5.47 5.35 24.94
C ASP A 204 -6.47 4.17 24.87
N GLY A 205 -6.21 3.19 23.98
CA GLY A 205 -7.03 2.01 23.75
C GLY A 205 -8.17 2.22 22.76
N ASN A 206 -8.32 3.41 22.17
CA ASN A 206 -9.43 3.70 21.27
C ASN A 206 -9.12 3.25 19.83
N PRO A 207 -10.09 2.65 19.12
CA PRO A 207 -9.99 2.42 17.69
C PRO A 207 -9.84 3.73 16.92
N ALA A 208 -8.90 3.74 15.99
CA ALA A 208 -8.53 4.90 15.21
C ALA A 208 -8.12 4.49 13.79
N ILE A 209 -7.96 5.48 12.91
CA ILE A 209 -7.46 5.26 11.56
C ILE A 209 -6.10 5.93 11.43
N LEU A 210 -5.09 5.19 10.98
CA LEU A 210 -3.79 5.73 10.61
C LEU A 210 -3.76 5.99 9.10
N LEU A 211 -3.41 7.22 8.74
CA LEU A 211 -3.22 7.69 7.36
C LEU A 211 -1.72 7.74 7.06
N PRO A 212 -1.25 7.41 5.84
CA PRO A 212 0.14 7.61 5.47
C PRO A 212 0.49 9.10 5.47
N ARG A 213 1.78 9.45 5.65
CA ARG A 213 2.25 10.85 5.56
C ARG A 213 1.85 11.54 4.25
N GLY A 214 1.72 10.75 3.19
CA GLY A 214 1.21 11.19 1.90
C GLY A 214 1.18 10.02 0.93
N PHE A 215 0.26 10.05 -0.03
CA PHE A 215 0.04 8.91 -0.92
C PHE A 215 1.00 8.90 -2.12
N ARG A 216 1.30 7.71 -2.66
CA ARG A 216 2.02 7.53 -3.95
C ARG A 216 1.09 7.89 -5.11
N ALA A 217 0.85 9.17 -5.24
CA ALA A 217 0.03 9.72 -6.29
C ALA A 217 0.88 9.98 -7.54
N SER A 218 0.62 9.23 -8.63
CA SER A 218 0.78 9.82 -9.95
C SER A 218 -0.09 11.08 -10.04
N ARG A 219 0.16 12.01 -10.97
CA ARG A 219 -0.68 13.23 -11.11
C ARG A 219 -2.19 12.92 -11.17
N ALA A 220 -2.59 11.73 -11.62
CA ALA A 220 -3.97 11.25 -11.66
C ALA A 220 -4.53 10.74 -10.31
N ARG A 221 -3.68 10.32 -9.36
CA ARG A 221 -4.05 9.80 -8.04
C ARG A 221 -3.80 10.78 -6.88
N ALA A 222 -3.46 12.03 -7.16
CA ALA A 222 -3.20 13.05 -6.12
C ALA A 222 -4.39 13.30 -5.20
N ASN A 223 -5.60 12.98 -5.67
CA ASN A 223 -6.84 13.09 -4.91
C ASN A 223 -7.16 11.85 -4.05
N ASP A 224 -6.31 10.80 -4.05
CA ASP A 224 -6.46 9.63 -3.15
C ASP A 224 -5.99 9.90 -1.73
N GLU A 225 -5.26 10.99 -1.50
CA GLU A 225 -4.76 11.36 -0.19
C GLU A 225 -5.92 11.76 0.73
N LEU A 226 -6.13 10.97 1.78
CA LEU A 226 -7.12 11.30 2.80
C LEU A 226 -6.56 12.42 3.67
N HIS A 227 -7.23 13.57 3.64
CA HIS A 227 -6.87 14.66 4.54
C HIS A 227 -7.37 14.35 5.95
N ALA A 228 -6.45 14.32 6.93
CA ALA A 228 -6.75 14.04 8.35
C ALA A 228 -7.92 14.90 8.88
N GLN A 229 -7.89 16.22 8.65
CA GLN A 229 -8.94 17.14 9.09
C GLN A 229 -10.34 16.84 8.51
N LYS A 230 -10.41 16.19 7.34
CA LYS A 230 -11.68 15.76 6.74
C LYS A 230 -12.10 14.37 7.23
N SER A 231 -11.15 13.54 7.63
CA SER A 231 -11.37 12.15 8.03
C SER A 231 -12.01 12.02 9.42
N ASP A 232 -11.70 12.95 10.34
CA ASP A 232 -12.26 13.05 11.71
C ASP A 232 -13.79 13.04 11.74
N LEU A 233 -14.40 13.77 10.80
CA LEU A 233 -15.87 13.90 10.70
C LEU A 233 -16.54 12.73 9.97
N LEU A 234 -15.77 11.89 9.28
CA LEU A 234 -16.29 11.05 8.20
C LEU A 234 -16.18 9.56 8.43
N PHE A 235 -15.59 9.06 9.51
CA PHE A 235 -15.62 7.62 9.77
C PHE A 235 -16.03 7.25 11.19
N GLY A 236 -16.24 8.24 12.06
CA GLY A 236 -16.43 8.01 13.49
C GLY A 236 -15.16 7.55 14.21
N PHE A 237 -14.00 7.66 13.56
CA PHE A 237 -12.69 7.30 14.11
C PHE A 237 -11.76 8.50 14.08
N THR A 238 -10.93 8.66 15.11
CA THR A 238 -9.86 9.66 15.15
C THR A 238 -8.78 9.30 14.12
N PRO A 239 -8.44 10.21 13.18
CA PRO A 239 -7.37 10.02 12.22
C PRO A 239 -6.04 10.45 12.83
N TYR A 240 -5.04 9.59 12.67
CA TYR A 240 -3.64 9.90 12.93
C TYR A 240 -2.90 9.94 11.60
N VAL A 241 -1.90 10.80 11.50
CA VAL A 241 -1.01 10.84 10.34
C VAL A 241 0.29 10.16 10.72
N SER A 242 0.66 9.17 9.94
CA SER A 242 1.93 8.45 10.05
C SER A 242 3.09 9.39 9.74
N GLN A 243 4.23 9.15 10.39
CA GLN A 243 5.49 9.81 10.06
C GLN A 243 6.09 9.27 8.75
N LEU A 244 5.52 8.20 8.18
CA LEU A 244 6.08 7.45 7.08
C LEU A 244 5.16 7.47 5.87
N TYR A 245 5.76 7.40 4.70
CA TYR A 245 5.05 7.12 3.46
C TYR A 245 4.85 5.62 3.31
N TRP A 246 3.63 5.18 3.03
CA TRP A 246 3.35 3.78 2.78
C TRP A 246 2.03 3.63 2.02
N GLU A 247 1.87 2.45 1.42
CA GLU A 247 0.58 1.93 0.96
C GLU A 247 0.28 0.68 1.79
N GLY A 248 -0.95 0.54 2.27
CA GLY A 248 -1.32 -0.52 3.21
C GLY A 248 -1.17 -1.95 2.69
N GLY A 249 -1.05 -2.16 1.37
CA GLY A 249 -0.64 -3.46 0.80
C GLY A 249 0.80 -3.88 1.13
N ASN A 250 1.65 -2.95 1.60
CA ASN A 250 3.02 -3.21 2.05
C ASN A 250 3.17 -3.37 3.58
N ILE A 251 2.05 -3.36 4.33
CA ILE A 251 2.05 -3.53 5.78
C ILE A 251 1.07 -4.64 6.16
N LEU A 252 1.59 -5.77 6.64
CA LEU A 252 0.80 -6.92 7.06
C LEU A 252 0.91 -7.11 8.58
N SER A 253 -0.19 -7.46 9.25
CA SER A 253 -0.20 -7.75 10.68
C SER A 253 -1.16 -8.91 10.97
N ASP A 254 -0.72 -9.84 11.82
CA ASP A 254 -1.59 -10.85 12.44
C ASP A 254 -1.91 -10.54 13.92
N GLY A 255 -1.52 -9.35 14.40
CA GLY A 255 -1.67 -8.93 15.80
C GLY A 255 -0.49 -9.31 16.70
N HIS A 256 0.47 -10.12 16.22
CA HIS A 256 1.70 -10.44 16.94
C HIS A 256 2.94 -9.95 16.22
N ASN A 257 3.01 -10.23 14.91
CA ASN A 257 4.09 -9.81 14.04
C ASN A 257 3.57 -8.83 12.99
N ILE A 258 4.40 -7.85 12.66
CA ILE A 258 4.13 -6.88 11.60
C ILE A 258 5.22 -7.04 10.54
N PHE A 259 4.81 -7.18 9.29
CA PHE A 259 5.71 -7.31 8.15
C PHE A 259 5.60 -6.06 7.29
N VAL A 260 6.74 -5.43 7.02
CA VAL A 260 6.86 -4.23 6.20
C VAL A 260 7.69 -4.53 4.95
N GLY A 261 7.18 -4.12 3.80
CA GLY A 261 7.85 -4.34 2.51
C GLY A 261 9.06 -3.43 2.28
N ALA A 262 10.11 -3.95 1.65
CA ALA A 262 11.32 -3.19 1.31
C ALA A 262 11.04 -1.96 0.43
N ASP A 263 9.97 -1.98 -0.38
CA ASP A 263 9.60 -0.81 -1.19
C ASP A 263 9.07 0.34 -0.32
N ALA A 264 8.46 0.06 0.84
CA ALA A 264 8.07 1.10 1.80
C ALA A 264 9.32 1.71 2.47
N ILE A 265 10.32 0.89 2.76
CA ILE A 265 11.61 1.37 3.31
C ILE A 265 12.31 2.27 2.30
N THR A 266 12.44 1.80 1.06
CA THR A 266 13.12 2.52 -0.02
C THR A 266 12.45 3.85 -0.33
N GLU A 267 11.12 3.88 -0.41
CA GLU A 267 10.38 5.14 -0.58
C GLU A 267 10.71 6.14 0.53
N ASN A 268 10.67 5.71 1.79
CA ASN A 268 10.94 6.60 2.92
C ASN A 268 12.39 7.07 2.93
N MET A 269 13.37 6.23 2.57
CA MET A 269 14.75 6.66 2.46
C MET A 269 14.89 7.81 1.45
N VAL A 270 14.27 7.68 0.28
CA VAL A 270 14.37 8.67 -0.80
C VAL A 270 13.54 9.93 -0.52
N ARG A 271 12.29 9.77 -0.05
CA ARG A 271 11.39 10.90 0.18
C ARG A 271 11.69 11.66 1.47
N LEU A 272 12.27 11.00 2.47
CA LEU A 272 12.63 11.62 3.75
C LEU A 272 14.09 12.02 3.83
N GLY A 273 14.96 11.56 2.93
CA GLY A 273 16.41 11.76 3.05
C GLY A 273 16.98 11.04 4.28
N LEU A 274 16.50 9.84 4.59
CA LEU A 274 16.94 9.08 5.76
C LEU A 274 17.78 7.86 5.34
N THR A 275 18.56 7.33 6.28
CA THR A 275 19.21 6.03 6.14
C THR A 275 18.20 4.90 6.33
N GLU A 276 18.53 3.71 5.84
CA GLU A 276 17.70 2.52 6.03
C GLU A 276 17.47 2.23 7.52
N ALA A 277 18.51 2.39 8.34
CA ALA A 277 18.45 2.16 9.78
C ALA A 277 17.48 3.11 10.47
N GLU A 278 17.49 4.40 10.12
CA GLU A 278 16.58 5.40 10.69
C GLU A 278 15.14 5.16 10.25
N VAL A 279 14.92 4.79 8.99
CA VAL A 279 13.57 4.43 8.50
C VAL A 279 13.03 3.21 9.23
N ARG A 280 13.84 2.15 9.40
CA ARG A 280 13.44 0.98 10.20
C ARG A 280 13.13 1.36 11.64
N GLN A 281 13.93 2.24 12.25
CA GLN A 281 13.68 2.74 13.60
C GLN A 281 12.36 3.53 13.70
N LEU A 282 12.02 4.33 12.69
CA LEU A 282 10.71 5.00 12.63
C LEU A 282 9.56 4.00 12.56
N PHE A 283 9.64 2.99 11.71
CA PHE A 283 8.63 1.93 11.64
C PHE A 283 8.47 1.22 13.00
N CYS A 284 9.58 0.85 13.64
CA CYS A 284 9.58 0.21 14.96
C CYS A 284 9.08 1.14 16.09
N ALA A 285 9.17 2.45 15.92
CA ALA A 285 8.68 3.41 16.90
C ALA A 285 7.18 3.72 16.70
N GLU A 286 6.72 3.72 15.45
CA GLU A 286 5.33 3.99 15.09
C GLU A 286 4.39 2.87 15.50
N PHE A 287 4.80 1.60 15.33
CA PHE A 287 3.95 0.45 15.59
C PHE A 287 4.36 -0.32 16.85
N ASP A 288 3.37 -0.80 17.60
CA ASP A 288 3.56 -1.75 18.70
C ASP A 288 3.51 -3.18 18.17
N GLY A 289 4.55 -3.97 18.44
CA GLY A 289 4.69 -5.35 17.98
C GLY A 289 6.09 -5.70 17.45
N ALA A 290 6.29 -6.97 17.10
CA ALA A 290 7.54 -7.43 16.51
C ALA A 290 7.55 -7.14 15.01
N LEU A 291 8.39 -6.19 14.58
CA LEU A 291 8.51 -5.80 13.17
C LEU A 291 9.55 -6.63 12.44
N HIS A 292 9.17 -7.07 11.25
CA HIS A 292 9.99 -7.80 10.30
C HIS A 292 9.92 -7.12 8.94
N PHE A 293 11.00 -7.18 8.18
CA PHE A 293 11.09 -6.49 6.90
C PHE A 293 11.36 -7.50 5.79
N LEU A 294 10.58 -7.44 4.72
CA LEU A 294 10.61 -8.39 3.62
C LEU A 294 11.16 -7.76 2.34
N GLY A 295 12.02 -8.49 1.65
CA GLY A 295 12.68 -8.04 0.43
C GLY A 295 13.98 -7.29 0.68
N ARG A 296 14.61 -6.84 -0.40
CA ARG A 296 15.92 -6.22 -0.40
C ARG A 296 15.79 -4.72 -0.63
N VAL A 297 16.36 -3.93 0.29
CA VAL A 297 16.35 -2.47 0.21
C VAL A 297 17.45 -2.00 -0.73
N HIS A 298 17.09 -1.11 -1.67
CA HIS A 298 18.05 -0.53 -2.61
C HIS A 298 17.71 0.95 -2.85
N ARG A 299 18.67 1.85 -2.61
CA ARG A 299 18.42 3.31 -2.60
C ARG A 299 17.89 3.87 -3.93
N ASP A 300 18.37 3.39 -5.07
CA ASP A 300 18.07 4.00 -6.39
C ASP A 300 16.73 3.56 -7.00
N HIS A 301 15.87 2.88 -6.23
CA HIS A 301 14.71 2.16 -6.77
C HIS A 301 13.40 2.93 -6.65
N PHE A 302 13.37 4.08 -5.96
CA PHE A 302 12.23 5.00 -5.95
C PHE A 302 12.55 6.24 -6.79
N ILE A 303 11.74 6.47 -7.82
CA ILE A 303 11.87 7.60 -8.73
C ILE A 303 11.07 8.77 -8.14
N SER A 304 11.75 9.71 -7.49
CA SER A 304 11.14 10.82 -6.74
C SER A 304 10.29 11.74 -7.61
N SER A 305 10.71 11.98 -8.86
CA SER A 305 9.99 12.83 -9.84
C SER A 305 8.61 12.29 -10.20
N ASP A 306 8.47 10.97 -10.30
CA ASP A 306 7.25 10.30 -10.72
C ASP A 306 6.47 9.70 -9.55
N LYS A 307 7.05 9.72 -8.34
CA LYS A 307 6.55 9.06 -7.12
C LYS A 307 6.24 7.57 -7.36
N GLN A 308 7.13 6.89 -8.07
CA GLN A 308 6.96 5.50 -8.48
C GLN A 308 8.13 4.64 -8.01
N ILE A 309 7.84 3.37 -7.73
CA ILE A 309 8.86 2.34 -7.61
C ILE A 309 9.27 1.95 -9.02
N GLY A 310 10.57 2.03 -9.31
CA GLY A 310 11.17 1.53 -10.55
C GLY A 310 11.23 0.00 -10.51
N ASN A 311 12.37 -0.55 -10.06
CA ASN A 311 12.52 -1.98 -9.86
C ASN A 311 12.19 -2.35 -8.40
N THR A 312 11.19 -3.19 -8.18
CA THR A 312 10.84 -3.62 -6.81
C THR A 312 11.95 -4.47 -6.19
N GLY A 313 12.24 -4.24 -4.90
CA GLY A 313 13.12 -5.08 -4.09
C GLY A 313 12.42 -6.32 -3.50
N GLN A 314 11.14 -6.48 -3.84
CA GLN A 314 10.23 -7.48 -3.31
C GLN A 314 9.80 -8.44 -4.42
N ALA A 315 9.12 -9.53 -4.04
CA ALA A 315 8.51 -10.43 -5.02
C ALA A 315 7.43 -9.72 -5.86
N SER A 316 6.72 -8.74 -5.30
CA SER A 316 5.78 -7.87 -6.00
C SER A 316 5.80 -6.48 -5.37
N PHE A 317 5.24 -5.49 -6.06
CA PHE A 317 5.14 -4.12 -5.57
C PHE A 317 4.43 -3.98 -4.19
N HIS A 318 3.48 -4.88 -3.89
CA HIS A 318 2.83 -5.00 -2.57
C HIS A 318 3.01 -6.42 -2.00
N LEU A 319 3.25 -6.50 -0.69
CA LEU A 319 3.35 -7.78 0.03
C LEU A 319 2.06 -8.56 0.04
N ASP A 320 0.91 -7.90 0.12
CA ASP A 320 -0.41 -8.53 0.20
C ASP A 320 -0.84 -9.25 -1.11
N LEU A 321 -0.03 -9.15 -2.16
CA LEU A 321 -0.15 -9.93 -3.37
C LEU A 321 0.57 -11.29 -3.26
N ASP A 322 1.49 -11.43 -2.32
CA ASP A 322 2.38 -12.59 -2.20
C ASP A 322 2.22 -13.32 -0.87
N LEU A 323 1.77 -12.61 0.16
CA LEU A 323 1.72 -13.10 1.53
C LEU A 323 0.40 -12.68 2.20
N SER A 324 -0.23 -13.63 2.89
CA SER A 324 -1.30 -13.34 3.84
C SER A 324 -1.00 -14.02 5.17
N LEU A 325 -1.05 -13.25 6.26
CA LEU A 325 -0.82 -13.77 7.61
C LEU A 325 -2.17 -14.17 8.19
N LEU A 326 -2.33 -15.45 8.53
CA LEU A 326 -3.60 -15.96 9.07
C LEU A 326 -3.64 -15.93 10.60
N GLY A 327 -2.50 -15.70 11.25
CA GLY A 327 -2.37 -15.80 12.71
C GLY A 327 -2.47 -17.24 13.21
N ALA A 328 -2.80 -17.42 14.48
CA ALA A 328 -3.03 -18.74 15.07
C ALA A 328 -4.39 -19.28 14.64
N VAL A 329 -4.41 -20.32 13.78
CA VAL A 329 -5.64 -20.90 13.22
C VAL A 329 -5.54 -22.42 13.10
N GLY A 330 -6.70 -23.09 13.09
CA GLY A 330 -6.79 -24.54 13.08
C GLY A 330 -6.73 -25.16 14.48
N ASP A 331 -6.87 -26.49 14.56
CA ASP A 331 -6.98 -27.22 15.83
C ASP A 331 -5.68 -27.24 16.64
N ASP A 332 -4.53 -27.05 15.98
CA ASP A 332 -3.20 -27.04 16.60
C ASP A 332 -2.84 -25.69 17.23
N GLY A 333 -3.59 -24.62 16.94
CA GLY A 333 -3.30 -23.25 17.38
C GLY A 333 -1.98 -22.68 16.83
N GLY A 334 -1.37 -23.33 15.83
CA GLY A 334 -0.12 -22.88 15.22
C GLY A 334 -0.32 -21.63 14.37
N ARG A 335 0.69 -20.77 14.30
CA ARG A 335 0.66 -19.60 13.41
C ARG A 335 0.78 -20.06 11.95
N LYS A 336 -0.12 -19.60 11.09
CA LYS A 336 -0.12 -19.97 9.67
C LYS A 336 -0.01 -18.74 8.77
N ALA A 337 0.68 -18.90 7.66
CA ALA A 337 0.79 -17.90 6.62
C ALA A 337 0.54 -18.54 5.25
N LEU A 338 -0.14 -17.81 4.38
CA LEU A 338 -0.26 -18.16 2.97
C LEU A 338 0.85 -17.48 2.19
N LEU A 339 1.53 -18.25 1.34
CA LEU A 339 2.56 -17.73 0.45
C LEU A 339 2.23 -18.10 -0.99
N ALA A 340 2.29 -17.12 -1.89
CA ALA A 340 2.09 -17.33 -3.31
C ALA A 340 3.14 -18.32 -3.85
N SER A 341 2.68 -19.30 -4.63
CA SER A 341 3.51 -20.33 -5.25
C SER A 341 3.29 -20.33 -6.76
N PRO A 342 4.17 -19.63 -7.52
CA PRO A 342 4.17 -19.68 -8.97
C PRO A 342 4.37 -21.10 -9.51
N GLU A 343 5.09 -21.95 -8.78
CA GLU A 343 5.31 -23.35 -9.15
C GLU A 343 4.00 -24.14 -9.15
N LEU A 344 3.17 -24.00 -8.11
CA LEU A 344 1.84 -24.62 -8.07
C LEU A 344 0.93 -24.09 -9.18
N GLY A 345 1.00 -22.79 -9.48
CA GLY A 345 0.26 -22.20 -10.60
C GLY A 345 0.70 -22.78 -11.96
N LEU A 346 2.02 -22.87 -12.20
CA LEU A 346 2.59 -23.37 -13.46
C LEU A 346 2.26 -24.84 -13.73
N GLN A 347 2.05 -25.66 -12.70
CA GLN A 347 1.62 -27.05 -12.83
C GLN A 347 0.26 -27.17 -13.55
N VAL A 348 -0.65 -26.20 -13.33
CA VAL A 348 -2.00 -26.20 -13.93
C VAL A 348 -2.17 -25.18 -15.04
N ALA A 349 -1.11 -24.48 -15.44
CA ALA A 349 -1.18 -23.42 -16.43
C ALA A 349 -1.71 -23.91 -17.79
N ASP A 350 -1.41 -25.14 -18.22
CA ASP A 350 -1.93 -25.66 -19.50
C ASP A 350 -3.45 -25.89 -19.44
N GLU A 351 -3.97 -26.40 -18.33
CA GLU A 351 -5.41 -26.56 -18.12
C GLU A 351 -6.13 -25.21 -18.06
N VAL A 352 -5.52 -24.22 -17.39
CA VAL A 352 -6.01 -22.84 -17.38
C VAL A 352 -6.03 -22.25 -18.80
N LEU A 353 -4.99 -22.46 -19.60
CA LEU A 353 -4.88 -21.90 -20.95
C LEU A 353 -5.74 -22.64 -21.99
N ASN A 354 -6.28 -23.82 -21.67
CA ASN A 354 -7.31 -24.48 -22.48
C ASN A 354 -8.67 -23.76 -22.39
N GLU A 355 -8.89 -22.93 -21.38
CA GLU A 355 -10.08 -22.10 -21.28
C GLU A 355 -10.03 -21.02 -22.35
N LYS A 356 -10.95 -21.09 -23.32
CA LYS A 356 -10.98 -20.20 -24.49
C LYS A 356 -10.86 -18.72 -24.13
N ARG A 357 -11.49 -18.29 -23.02
CA ARG A 357 -11.44 -16.89 -22.55
C ARG A 357 -10.05 -16.41 -22.11
N MET A 358 -9.10 -17.31 -21.84
CA MET A 358 -7.73 -16.94 -21.50
C MET A 358 -6.91 -16.61 -22.76
N VAL A 359 -7.22 -17.27 -23.89
CA VAL A 359 -6.39 -17.24 -25.11
C VAL A 359 -7.09 -16.63 -26.34
N ALA A 360 -8.40 -16.38 -26.26
CA ALA A 360 -9.17 -15.72 -27.33
C ALA A 360 -9.11 -14.19 -27.22
N GLU A 361 -9.45 -13.52 -28.34
CA GLU A 361 -9.52 -12.06 -28.48
C GLU A 361 -8.17 -11.33 -28.35
N HIS A 362 -7.09 -12.06 -28.61
CA HIS A 362 -5.75 -11.52 -28.79
C HIS A 362 -5.45 -11.33 -30.29
N TYR A 363 -4.42 -10.56 -30.61
CA TYR A 363 -3.93 -10.41 -32.00
C TYR A 363 -3.19 -11.66 -32.53
N LEU A 364 -3.06 -12.69 -31.69
CA LEU A 364 -2.43 -13.98 -31.98
C LEU A 364 -3.50 -15.06 -32.16
N SER A 365 -3.12 -16.18 -32.82
CA SER A 365 -3.94 -17.39 -32.77
C SER A 365 -4.05 -17.90 -31.33
N GLU A 366 -5.13 -18.62 -30.98
CA GLU A 366 -5.32 -19.14 -29.61
C GLU A 366 -4.12 -19.99 -29.16
N ARG A 367 -3.53 -20.77 -30.07
CA ARG A 367 -2.33 -21.56 -29.81
C ARG A 367 -1.11 -20.68 -29.50
N ASP A 368 -0.84 -19.68 -30.33
CA ASP A 368 0.32 -18.80 -30.15
C ASP A 368 0.17 -17.92 -28.91
N ALA A 369 -1.06 -17.48 -28.61
CA ALA A 369 -1.40 -16.79 -27.38
C ALA A 369 -1.11 -17.67 -26.16
N ALA A 370 -1.57 -18.93 -26.15
CA ALA A 370 -1.29 -19.87 -25.06
C ALA A 370 0.21 -20.04 -24.82
N VAL A 371 1.00 -20.24 -25.90
CA VAL A 371 2.46 -20.38 -25.81
C VAL A 371 3.10 -19.12 -25.21
N LYS A 372 2.70 -17.93 -25.69
CA LYS A 372 3.26 -16.66 -25.18
C LYS A 372 2.87 -16.40 -23.73
N ILE A 373 1.61 -16.59 -23.36
CA ILE A 373 1.13 -16.38 -21.98
C ILE A 373 1.84 -17.35 -21.03
N ARG A 374 1.99 -18.63 -21.41
CA ARG A 374 2.74 -19.62 -20.60
C ARG A 374 4.20 -19.20 -20.42
N SER A 375 4.85 -18.69 -21.46
CA SER A 375 6.21 -18.16 -21.38
C SER A 375 6.29 -16.98 -20.41
N ASP A 376 5.33 -16.06 -20.46
CA ASP A 376 5.29 -14.88 -19.60
C ASP A 376 5.05 -15.23 -18.13
N TYR A 377 4.16 -16.20 -17.85
CA TYR A 377 3.99 -16.74 -16.51
C TYR A 377 5.29 -17.33 -15.96
N ARG A 378 6.03 -18.09 -16.78
CA ARG A 378 7.30 -18.69 -16.34
C ARG A 378 8.38 -17.64 -16.11
N GLU A 379 8.56 -16.69 -17.03
CA GLU A 379 9.54 -15.62 -16.86
C GLU A 379 9.27 -14.80 -15.59
N TYR A 380 8.00 -14.47 -15.31
CA TYR A 380 7.65 -13.73 -14.11
C TYR A 380 7.80 -14.57 -12.84
N ALA A 381 7.47 -15.86 -12.89
CA ALA A 381 7.74 -16.80 -11.79
C ALA A 381 9.24 -16.83 -11.45
N ASP A 382 10.10 -17.05 -12.44
CA ASP A 382 11.56 -17.17 -12.26
C ASP A 382 12.15 -15.92 -11.60
N ARG A 383 11.61 -14.73 -11.90
CA ARG A 383 12.00 -13.47 -11.26
C ARG A 383 11.59 -13.36 -9.79
N ARG A 384 10.44 -13.92 -9.42
CA ARG A 384 9.81 -13.75 -8.09
C ARG A 384 10.23 -14.81 -7.09
N LEU A 385 10.53 -16.03 -7.57
CA LEU A 385 10.88 -17.17 -6.74
C LEU A 385 11.99 -16.89 -5.70
N PRO A 386 13.09 -16.17 -6.02
CA PRO A 386 14.12 -15.88 -5.02
C PRO A 386 13.59 -15.10 -3.81
N ALA A 387 12.80 -14.04 -4.04
CA ALA A 387 12.21 -13.27 -2.95
C ALA A 387 11.14 -14.07 -2.18
N LEU A 388 10.30 -14.86 -2.88
CA LEU A 388 9.34 -15.75 -2.21
C LEU A 388 10.02 -16.79 -1.32
N GLN A 389 11.18 -17.31 -1.73
CA GLN A 389 11.98 -18.20 -0.91
C GLN A 389 12.51 -17.51 0.36
N GLU A 390 13.01 -16.27 0.24
CA GLU A 390 13.41 -15.47 1.41
C GLU A 390 12.23 -15.24 2.37
N TYR A 391 11.04 -14.99 1.83
CA TYR A 391 9.83 -14.80 2.65
C TYR A 391 9.49 -16.07 3.41
N ARG A 392 9.56 -17.23 2.73
CA ARG A 392 9.34 -18.55 3.34
C ARG A 392 10.32 -18.80 4.49
N GLU A 393 11.61 -18.57 4.25
CA GLU A 393 12.66 -18.80 5.26
C GLU A 393 12.45 -17.91 6.49
N LEU A 394 12.13 -16.63 6.29
CA LEU A 394 11.84 -15.72 7.40
C LEU A 394 10.60 -16.18 8.18
N LEU A 395 9.49 -16.48 7.50
CA LEU A 395 8.27 -16.97 8.14
C LEU A 395 8.52 -18.23 8.97
N GLN A 396 9.27 -19.20 8.43
CA GLN A 396 9.63 -20.44 9.12
C GLN A 396 10.52 -20.17 10.34
N SER A 397 11.46 -19.23 10.25
CA SER A 397 12.30 -18.83 11.39
C SER A 397 11.50 -18.18 12.52
N LEU A 398 10.31 -17.65 12.21
CA LEU A 398 9.34 -17.07 13.12
C LEU A 398 8.23 -18.06 13.51
N GLU A 399 8.45 -19.35 13.26
CA GLU A 399 7.57 -20.46 13.63
C GLU A 399 6.21 -20.47 12.92
N TYR A 400 6.09 -19.81 11.77
CA TYR A 400 4.90 -19.96 10.92
C TYR A 400 4.94 -21.28 10.16
N GLU A 401 3.80 -21.98 10.14
CA GLU A 401 3.52 -22.95 9.10
C GLU A 401 3.17 -22.20 7.81
N VAL A 402 4.02 -22.36 6.79
CA VAL A 402 3.81 -21.74 5.48
C VAL A 402 3.00 -22.68 4.58
N VAL A 403 1.81 -22.24 4.18
CA VAL A 403 0.95 -22.95 3.23
C VAL A 403 1.02 -22.26 1.87
N GLU A 404 1.45 -23.02 0.88
CA GLU A 404 1.56 -22.53 -0.49
C GLU A 404 0.20 -22.44 -1.18
N VAL A 405 -0.01 -21.35 -1.92
CA VAL A 405 -1.24 -21.07 -2.66
C VAL A 405 -0.89 -20.84 -4.14
N PRO A 406 -1.61 -21.44 -5.11
CA PRO A 406 -1.27 -21.27 -6.52
C PRO A 406 -1.32 -19.81 -6.96
N ASP A 407 -0.38 -19.41 -7.81
CA ASP A 407 -0.26 -18.05 -8.34
C ASP A 407 0.16 -18.11 -9.82
N LEU A 408 -0.55 -17.39 -10.69
CA LEU A 408 -0.18 -17.23 -12.10
C LEU A 408 -0.31 -15.76 -12.47
N ARG A 409 0.81 -15.10 -12.73
CA ARG A 409 0.83 -13.66 -13.06
C ARG A 409 1.84 -13.38 -14.15
N MET A 410 1.61 -12.29 -14.86
CA MET A 410 2.57 -11.76 -15.83
C MET A 410 3.19 -10.47 -15.28
N ASP A 411 4.32 -10.06 -15.85
CA ASP A 411 4.90 -8.76 -15.54
C ASP A 411 3.94 -7.64 -16.02
N PRO A 412 3.44 -6.77 -15.12
CA PRO A 412 2.52 -5.69 -15.47
C PRO A 412 3.07 -4.69 -16.48
N SER A 413 4.41 -4.58 -16.60
CA SER A 413 5.10 -3.72 -17.55
C SER A 413 5.22 -4.33 -18.95
N ARG A 414 5.01 -5.65 -19.09
CA ARG A 414 5.18 -6.40 -20.35
C ARG A 414 3.89 -7.08 -20.83
N ASN A 415 2.75 -6.81 -20.19
CA ASN A 415 1.48 -7.39 -20.58
C ASN A 415 0.99 -6.82 -21.93
N LEU A 416 1.33 -7.54 -23.01
CA LEU A 416 0.90 -7.24 -24.39
C LEU A 416 -0.58 -7.59 -24.65
N PHE A 417 -1.23 -8.31 -23.71
CA PHE A 417 -2.61 -8.75 -23.78
C PHE A 417 -3.57 -7.81 -23.04
N SER A 418 -3.20 -6.53 -22.95
CA SER A 418 -3.74 -5.45 -22.10
C SER A 418 -5.26 -5.23 -22.11
N THR A 419 -6.02 -5.94 -22.95
CA THR A 419 -7.48 -5.98 -22.95
C THR A 419 -8.07 -6.94 -21.92
N ARG A 420 -7.26 -7.86 -21.36
CA ARG A 420 -7.69 -8.87 -20.38
C ARG A 420 -6.70 -8.99 -19.23
N ASN A 421 -7.24 -9.23 -18.04
CA ASN A 421 -6.43 -9.62 -16.91
C ASN A 421 -6.06 -11.11 -17.01
N LEU A 422 -4.77 -11.40 -16.94
CA LEU A 422 -4.23 -12.77 -16.85
C LEU A 422 -3.51 -13.00 -15.50
N ASP A 423 -3.68 -12.09 -14.53
CA ASP A 423 -3.14 -12.22 -13.19
C ASP A 423 -4.16 -12.92 -12.28
N LEU A 424 -3.83 -14.16 -11.91
CA LEU A 424 -4.57 -15.05 -11.03
C LEU A 424 -3.85 -15.13 -9.67
N ASN A 425 -4.28 -14.29 -8.72
CA ASN A 425 -3.69 -14.16 -7.40
C ASN A 425 -4.68 -14.59 -6.31
N TYR A 426 -4.23 -15.50 -5.44
CA TYR A 426 -5.01 -16.07 -4.35
C TYR A 426 -4.44 -15.75 -2.94
N CYS A 427 -3.46 -14.84 -2.84
CA CYS A 427 -3.03 -14.28 -1.55
C CYS A 427 -3.73 -12.95 -1.21
N ASN A 428 -4.29 -12.27 -2.21
CA ASN A 428 -5.02 -11.01 -2.00
C ASN A 428 -6.45 -11.29 -1.50
N ILE A 429 -6.56 -11.72 -0.25
CA ILE A 429 -7.76 -12.26 0.39
C ILE A 429 -8.18 -11.42 1.61
N LEU A 430 -9.40 -11.65 2.09
CA LEU A 430 -9.91 -11.11 3.35
C LEU A 430 -10.09 -12.25 4.36
N PRO A 431 -9.07 -12.52 5.21
CA PRO A 431 -9.17 -13.45 6.33
C PRO A 431 -10.00 -12.88 7.48
N GLY A 432 -10.77 -13.73 8.16
CA GLY A 432 -11.49 -13.38 9.39
C GLY A 432 -12.51 -14.45 9.78
N LEU A 433 -13.18 -14.27 10.91
CA LEU A 433 -14.29 -15.14 11.32
C LEU A 433 -15.52 -14.88 10.44
N VAL A 434 -16.12 -15.96 9.94
CA VAL A 434 -17.44 -15.96 9.32
C VAL A 434 -18.27 -17.03 10.02
N LYS A 435 -19.38 -16.62 10.63
CA LYS A 435 -20.26 -17.44 11.49
C LYS A 435 -19.48 -18.12 12.61
N GLY A 436 -18.50 -17.41 13.18
CA GLY A 436 -17.61 -17.91 14.23
C GLY A 436 -16.55 -18.93 13.77
N VAL A 437 -16.40 -19.15 12.47
CA VAL A 437 -15.43 -20.10 11.91
C VAL A 437 -14.28 -19.33 11.22
N PRO A 438 -13.00 -19.66 11.51
CA PRO A 438 -11.87 -19.09 10.78
C PRO A 438 -12.02 -19.29 9.29
N SER A 439 -12.09 -18.19 8.55
CA SER A 439 -12.49 -18.20 7.15
C SER A 439 -11.58 -17.32 6.29
N ILE A 440 -11.54 -17.64 5.01
CA ILE A 440 -10.86 -16.86 3.99
C ILE A 440 -11.89 -16.48 2.94
N VAL A 441 -12.23 -15.19 2.91
CA VAL A 441 -13.08 -14.62 1.88
C VAL A 441 -12.19 -14.28 0.68
N TYR A 442 -12.54 -14.76 -0.51
CA TYR A 442 -11.71 -14.62 -1.69
C TYR A 442 -12.51 -14.44 -2.98
N LEU A 443 -11.81 -13.99 -4.02
CA LEU A 443 -12.34 -13.84 -5.38
C LEU A 443 -11.95 -15.07 -6.21
N PRO A 444 -12.89 -15.96 -6.56
CA PRO A 444 -12.61 -17.00 -7.54
C PRO A 444 -12.53 -16.41 -8.94
N TYR A 445 -11.66 -16.96 -9.76
CA TYR A 445 -11.47 -16.53 -11.15
C TYR A 445 -12.41 -17.27 -12.11
N GLY A 446 -13.17 -18.26 -11.62
CA GLY A 446 -14.05 -19.10 -12.41
C GLY A 446 -13.29 -20.09 -13.31
N LEU A 447 -12.07 -20.44 -12.90
CA LEU A 447 -11.19 -21.41 -13.54
C LEU A 447 -11.09 -22.62 -12.60
N PRO A 448 -11.93 -23.67 -12.80
CA PRO A 448 -12.17 -24.68 -11.78
C PRO A 448 -10.91 -25.32 -11.20
N VAL A 449 -9.92 -25.65 -12.05
CA VAL A 449 -8.68 -26.31 -11.62
C VAL A 449 -7.90 -25.47 -10.60
N ILE A 450 -7.65 -24.19 -10.89
CA ILE A 450 -6.84 -23.34 -10.02
C ILE A 450 -7.66 -22.79 -8.84
N ASP A 451 -8.96 -22.52 -9.02
CA ASP A 451 -9.87 -22.14 -7.94
C ASP A 451 -9.96 -23.26 -6.87
N GLN A 452 -10.01 -24.52 -7.30
CA GLN A 452 -10.04 -25.68 -6.40
C GLN A 452 -8.72 -25.88 -5.67
N LEU A 453 -7.58 -25.66 -6.34
CA LEU A 453 -6.27 -25.71 -5.70
C LEU A 453 -6.14 -24.65 -4.60
N ALA A 454 -6.52 -23.40 -4.89
CA ALA A 454 -6.51 -22.33 -3.89
C ALA A 454 -7.44 -22.65 -2.70
N SER A 455 -8.67 -23.07 -2.99
CA SER A 455 -9.64 -23.49 -1.96
C SER A 455 -9.11 -24.63 -1.09
N SER A 456 -8.38 -25.58 -1.67
CA SER A 456 -7.77 -26.70 -0.93
C SER A 456 -6.61 -26.24 -0.06
N ALA A 457 -5.79 -25.30 -0.54
CA ALA A 457 -4.74 -24.67 0.26
C ALA A 457 -5.31 -23.95 1.49
N TYR A 458 -6.40 -23.20 1.33
CA TYR A 458 -7.07 -22.52 2.44
C TYR A 458 -7.58 -23.51 3.51
N ARG A 459 -8.18 -24.63 3.08
CA ARG A 459 -8.62 -25.70 4.00
C ARG A 459 -7.43 -26.35 4.72
N LYS A 460 -6.32 -26.58 4.00
CA LYS A 460 -5.07 -27.09 4.60
C LYS A 460 -4.53 -26.13 5.66
N ALA A 461 -4.67 -24.82 5.45
CA ALA A 461 -4.33 -23.79 6.42
C ALA A 461 -5.34 -23.67 7.59
N GLY A 462 -6.28 -24.62 7.74
CA GLY A 462 -7.26 -24.62 8.83
C GLY A 462 -8.39 -23.59 8.66
N CYS A 463 -8.57 -23.03 7.46
CA CYS A 463 -9.58 -22.01 7.20
C CYS A 463 -10.71 -22.52 6.29
N HIS A 464 -11.92 -22.01 6.52
CA HIS A 464 -13.06 -22.25 5.63
C HIS A 464 -13.00 -21.28 4.42
N PRO A 465 -12.94 -21.80 3.18
CA PRO A 465 -12.93 -20.95 1.99
C PRO A 465 -14.33 -20.40 1.68
N VAL A 466 -14.46 -19.08 1.63
CA VAL A 466 -15.72 -18.36 1.32
C VAL A 466 -15.58 -17.60 -0.01
N PRO A 467 -16.05 -18.17 -1.13
CA PRO A 467 -15.99 -17.49 -2.42
C PRO A 467 -17.05 -16.38 -2.50
N LEU A 468 -16.64 -15.15 -2.83
CA LEU A 468 -17.57 -14.01 -3.00
C LEU A 468 -18.50 -14.14 -4.20
N SER A 469 -18.15 -14.98 -5.18
CA SER A 469 -18.98 -15.23 -6.34
C SER A 469 -18.82 -16.66 -6.81
N GLN A 470 -19.83 -17.21 -7.48
CA GLN A 470 -19.69 -18.49 -8.17
C GLN A 470 -18.97 -18.37 -9.53
N PHE A 471 -18.75 -17.13 -10.00
CA PHE A 471 -18.20 -16.82 -11.32
C PHE A 471 -17.05 -15.83 -11.22
N GLY A 472 -16.12 -15.88 -12.18
CA GLY A 472 -14.95 -14.99 -12.25
C GLY A 472 -15.21 -13.54 -12.63
N ARG A 473 -16.47 -13.11 -12.80
CA ARG A 473 -16.77 -11.75 -13.31
C ARG A 473 -16.27 -10.65 -12.37
N LEU A 474 -16.43 -10.81 -11.06
CA LEU A 474 -15.98 -9.81 -10.09
C LEU A 474 -14.45 -9.74 -10.04
N ALA A 475 -13.77 -10.89 -10.01
CA ALA A 475 -12.31 -10.98 -10.10
C ALA A 475 -11.80 -10.26 -11.35
N ASN A 476 -12.39 -10.54 -12.51
CA ASN A 476 -12.02 -9.89 -13.77
C ASN A 476 -12.23 -8.37 -13.73
N LEU A 477 -13.34 -7.89 -13.17
CA LEU A 477 -13.61 -6.45 -13.05
C LEU A 477 -12.61 -5.74 -12.14
N LEU A 478 -12.33 -6.29 -10.95
CA LEU A 478 -11.40 -5.66 -10.00
C LEU A 478 -9.97 -5.65 -10.55
N MET A 479 -9.57 -6.74 -11.20
CA MET A 479 -8.23 -6.84 -11.76
C MET A 479 -7.99 -5.99 -13.02
N LEU A 480 -9.03 -5.51 -13.72
CA LEU A 480 -8.85 -4.46 -14.74
C LEU A 480 -8.26 -3.17 -14.12
N PHE A 481 -8.48 -2.95 -12.82
CA PHE A 481 -7.88 -1.86 -12.07
C PHE A 481 -6.52 -2.24 -11.47
N ARG A 482 -6.05 -3.47 -11.69
CA ARG A 482 -4.81 -4.03 -11.11
C ARG A 482 -4.85 -4.14 -9.58
N GLY A 483 -6.03 -4.42 -9.00
CA GLY A 483 -6.16 -4.71 -7.57
C GLY A 483 -7.04 -5.93 -7.30
N GLY A 484 -6.78 -6.59 -6.18
CA GLY A 484 -7.57 -7.72 -5.70
C GLY A 484 -8.55 -7.31 -4.59
N LEU A 485 -9.08 -8.32 -3.87
CA LEU A 485 -10.06 -8.12 -2.81
C LEU A 485 -9.54 -7.26 -1.68
N ARG A 486 -8.34 -7.58 -1.17
CA ARG A 486 -7.75 -6.87 -0.05
C ARG A 486 -7.38 -5.44 -0.43
N CYS A 487 -6.90 -5.21 -1.65
CA CYS A 487 -6.63 -3.84 -2.12
C CYS A 487 -7.89 -2.95 -2.03
N SER A 488 -9.06 -3.52 -2.37
CA SER A 488 -10.34 -2.79 -2.37
C SER A 488 -11.07 -2.72 -1.02
N CYS A 489 -10.63 -3.48 -0.02
CA CYS A 489 -11.28 -3.59 1.28
C CYS A 489 -10.26 -3.42 2.42
N SER A 490 -10.39 -2.34 3.20
CA SER A 490 -9.55 -2.12 4.39
C SER A 490 -10.31 -2.51 5.65
N GLN A 491 -9.72 -3.37 6.49
CA GLN A 491 -10.27 -3.70 7.80
C GLN A 491 -9.88 -2.63 8.82
N VAL A 492 -10.89 -2.01 9.42
CA VAL A 492 -10.70 -0.94 10.42
C VAL A 492 -10.73 -1.49 11.85
N TYR A 493 -11.58 -2.48 12.11
CA TYR A 493 -11.69 -3.18 13.40
C TYR A 493 -12.03 -4.65 13.16
#